data_AF-A0A0W0U8U4-F1
#
_entry.id   AF-A0A0W0U8U4-F1
#
_cell.length_a   1.000
_cell.length_b   1.000
_cell.length_c   1.000
_cell.angle_alpha   90.00
_cell.angle_beta   90.00
_cell.angle_gamma   90.00
#
_symmetry.space_group_name_H-M   'P 1'
#
loop_
_entity.id
_entity.type
_entity.pdbx_description
1 polymer ?
#
loop_
_entity_poly.entity_id
_entity_poly.type
_entity_poly.pdbx_seq_one_letter_code
_entity_poly.pdbx_strand_id
1 'polypeptide(L)'
;MDLNIKPTLRAVMAVSLLGMSAAGFAASGQLVVVNSLAVVAGGSTGSSASSVSVVVNDATGPCSTTGTLAYNGVLTVKWDDTKTHSATQCTDITSVDVTALKTAAGVVQYDSTANTTPPAVATAPTNFVAPTTKTANLALMVTGGTSAAMTNSATSWGSAVGVAPVYLTTNGLLDTCGIMGAVGMAGLKAANFMHRYGVMPAGASAYQNW
;
A
#
# COMPACT_ATOMS: atom_id res chain seq x y z
N MET A 1 -51.95 6.61 -48.44
CA MET A 1 -51.75 5.25 -47.91
C MET A 1 -50.27 5.09 -47.62
N ASP A 2 -50.00 4.88 -46.35
CA ASP A 2 -48.72 5.01 -45.66
C ASP A 2 -47.61 4.08 -46.18
N LEU A 3 -46.39 4.62 -46.28
CA LEU A 3 -45.18 3.84 -46.48
C LEU A 3 -44.80 3.15 -45.15
N ASN A 4 -45.03 1.84 -45.12
CA ASN A 4 -44.68 0.95 -44.01
C ASN A 4 -43.17 0.64 -44.03
N ILE A 5 -42.39 1.36 -43.21
CA ILE A 5 -40.94 1.17 -43.03
C ILE A 5 -40.71 -0.04 -42.12
N LYS A 6 -40.18 -1.13 -42.69
CA LYS A 6 -39.87 -2.38 -41.99
C LYS A 6 -38.72 -2.22 -40.98
N PRO A 7 -38.76 -2.92 -39.83
CA PRO A 7 -37.80 -2.77 -38.74
C PRO A 7 -36.56 -3.66 -38.95
N THR A 8 -35.69 -3.31 -39.90
CA THR A 8 -34.42 -4.04 -40.13
C THR A 8 -33.18 -3.21 -39.82
N LEU A 9 -33.32 -2.05 -39.17
CA LEU A 9 -32.21 -1.15 -38.85
C LEU A 9 -31.83 -1.10 -37.35
N ARG A 10 -32.20 -2.11 -36.55
CA ARG A 10 -31.88 -2.15 -35.11
C ARG A 10 -30.80 -3.17 -34.70
N ALA A 11 -30.33 -4.01 -35.62
CA ALA A 11 -29.42 -5.12 -35.27
C ALA A 11 -27.92 -4.84 -35.49
N VAL A 12 -27.53 -3.68 -36.06
CA VAL A 12 -26.11 -3.42 -36.42
C VAL A 12 -25.38 -2.53 -35.40
N MET A 13 -26.06 -1.92 -34.43
CA MET A 13 -25.43 -1.03 -33.44
C MET A 13 -25.19 -1.65 -32.05
N ALA A 14 -25.43 -2.96 -31.88
CA ALA A 14 -25.26 -3.63 -30.59
C ALA A 14 -23.95 -4.42 -30.43
N VAL A 15 -23.12 -4.52 -31.47
CA VAL A 15 -21.88 -5.34 -31.47
C VAL A 15 -20.60 -4.47 -31.47
N SER A 16 -20.72 -3.15 -31.32
CA SER A 16 -19.55 -2.24 -31.14
C SER A 16 -19.31 -1.80 -29.69
N LEU A 17 -20.15 -2.22 -28.73
CA LEU A 17 -20.01 -1.89 -27.31
C LEU A 17 -19.27 -2.96 -26.49
N LEU A 18 -18.83 -4.04 -27.12
CA LEU A 18 -17.72 -4.88 -26.60
C LEU A 18 -16.38 -4.22 -26.91
N GLY A 19 -16.33 -2.88 -26.81
CA GLY A 19 -15.10 -2.14 -26.70
C GLY A 19 -14.36 -2.72 -25.52
N MET A 20 -13.43 -3.62 -25.82
CA MET A 20 -12.39 -4.05 -24.91
C MET A 20 -11.92 -2.76 -24.28
N SER A 21 -12.24 -2.58 -23.00
CA SER A 21 -11.61 -1.57 -22.18
C SER A 21 -10.14 -1.94 -22.24
N ALA A 22 -9.43 -1.37 -23.21
CA ALA A 22 -8.00 -1.26 -23.16
C ALA A 22 -7.78 -0.59 -21.82
N ALA A 23 -7.40 -1.40 -20.83
CA ALA A 23 -6.87 -0.89 -19.59
C ALA A 23 -5.65 -0.10 -20.02
N GLY A 24 -5.84 1.19 -20.25
CA GLY A 24 -4.76 2.12 -20.52
C GLY A 24 -3.88 2.02 -19.30
N PHE A 25 -2.76 1.31 -19.44
CA PHE A 25 -1.76 1.24 -18.39
C PHE A 25 -1.41 2.69 -18.05
N ALA A 26 -1.42 3.01 -16.77
CA ALA A 26 -1.02 4.33 -16.36
C ALA A 26 0.46 4.53 -16.72
N ALA A 27 0.76 5.65 -17.39
CA ALA A 27 2.13 6.05 -17.70
C ALA A 27 2.79 6.79 -16.51
N SER A 28 1.99 7.35 -15.61
CA SER A 28 2.45 7.99 -14.40
C SER A 28 1.43 7.88 -13.27
N GLY A 29 1.88 8.13 -12.05
CA GLY A 29 1.06 8.00 -10.88
C GLY A 29 1.75 8.33 -9.57
N GLN A 30 1.13 7.88 -8.49
CA GLN A 30 1.64 8.04 -7.14
C GLN A 30 1.34 6.84 -6.25
N LEU A 31 2.28 6.56 -5.37
CA LEU A 31 2.17 5.68 -4.22
C LEU A 31 2.04 6.53 -2.96
N VAL A 32 1.08 6.18 -2.10
CA VAL A 32 1.01 6.69 -0.73
C VAL A 32 1.26 5.57 0.25
N VAL A 33 2.28 5.72 1.10
CA VAL A 33 2.56 4.81 2.21
C VAL A 33 2.16 5.50 3.51
N VAL A 34 1.31 4.86 4.29
CA VAL A 34 0.87 5.36 5.61
C VAL A 34 1.40 4.43 6.69
N ASN A 35 2.10 5.01 7.67
CA ASN A 35 2.47 4.27 8.86
C ASN A 35 1.31 4.26 9.86
N SER A 36 0.67 3.11 10.03
CA SER A 36 -0.31 2.85 11.10
C SER A 36 0.16 1.69 11.98
N LEU A 37 1.49 1.55 12.14
CA LEU A 37 2.12 0.51 12.92
C LEU A 37 1.94 0.77 14.43
N ALA A 38 0.79 0.38 14.94
CA ALA A 38 0.48 0.28 16.36
C ALA A 38 -0.45 -0.91 16.59
N VAL A 39 -0.60 -1.28 17.85
CA VAL A 39 -1.68 -2.16 18.27
C VAL A 39 -2.59 -1.41 19.23
N VAL A 40 -3.91 -1.46 18.95
CA VAL A 40 -4.91 -0.80 19.77
C VAL A 40 -5.43 -1.79 20.80
N ALA A 41 -5.02 -1.61 22.06
CA ALA A 41 -5.55 -2.35 23.20
C ALA A 41 -6.39 -1.39 24.06
N GLY A 42 -7.65 -1.74 24.33
CA GLY A 42 -8.54 -0.92 25.16
C GLY A 42 -8.81 0.50 24.61
N GLY A 43 -8.71 0.71 23.29
CA GLY A 43 -8.97 2.01 22.66
C GLY A 43 -7.79 2.99 22.64
N SER A 44 -6.62 2.60 23.15
CA SER A 44 -5.39 3.40 23.10
C SER A 44 -4.29 2.69 22.31
N THR A 45 -3.48 3.47 21.58
CA THR A 45 -2.28 2.98 20.89
C THR A 45 -1.10 2.78 21.86
N GLY A 46 -1.18 3.29 23.09
CA GLY A 46 -0.19 3.13 24.15
C GLY A 46 1.26 3.39 23.70
N SER A 47 2.22 2.63 24.24
CA SER A 47 3.65 2.63 23.89
C SER A 47 3.98 1.78 22.65
N SER A 48 2.98 1.26 21.94
CA SER A 48 3.17 0.31 20.82
C SER A 48 3.39 1.00 19.47
N ALA A 49 3.02 2.28 19.37
CA ALA A 49 3.17 3.06 18.15
C ALA A 49 4.64 3.16 17.76
N SER A 50 4.97 2.67 16.56
CA SER A 50 6.33 2.56 16.07
C SER A 50 6.53 3.43 14.85
N SER A 51 7.71 4.03 14.75
CA SER A 51 8.18 4.62 13.49
C SER A 51 8.61 3.52 12.53
N VAL A 52 8.63 3.79 11.23
CA VAL A 52 9.14 2.86 10.21
C VAL A 52 10.14 3.54 9.29
N SER A 53 11.08 2.80 8.73
CA SER A 53 11.84 3.20 7.56
C SER A 53 11.22 2.55 6.34
N VAL A 54 11.13 3.29 5.25
CA VAL A 54 10.48 2.85 4.01
C VAL A 54 11.46 3.01 2.86
N VAL A 55 11.62 1.97 2.06
CA VAL A 55 12.31 2.03 0.77
C VAL A 55 11.31 1.64 -0.31
N VAL A 56 11.17 2.49 -1.32
CA VAL A 56 10.32 2.23 -2.48
C VAL A 56 11.21 1.89 -3.65
N ASN A 57 10.91 0.77 -4.30
CA ASN A 57 11.70 0.23 -5.38
C ASN A 57 10.91 0.23 -6.70
N ASP A 58 11.63 0.45 -7.79
CA ASP A 58 11.18 0.09 -9.13
C ASP A 58 11.98 -1.13 -9.65
N ALA A 59 11.90 -1.44 -10.94
CA ALA A 59 12.60 -2.60 -11.51
C ALA A 59 14.14 -2.44 -11.55
N THR A 60 14.65 -1.22 -11.41
CA THR A 60 16.08 -0.88 -11.45
C THR A 60 16.68 -0.81 -10.05
N GLY A 61 15.87 -0.48 -9.04
CA GLY A 61 16.27 -0.47 -7.64
C GLY A 61 15.54 0.58 -6.81
N PRO A 62 16.12 1.00 -5.67
CA PRO A 62 15.55 2.02 -4.80
C PRO A 62 15.42 3.38 -5.50
N CYS A 63 14.22 3.93 -5.53
CA CYS A 63 13.91 5.23 -6.13
C CYS A 63 13.32 6.23 -5.12
N SER A 64 13.05 5.79 -3.90
CA SER A 64 12.76 6.67 -2.76
C SER A 64 13.13 5.97 -1.45
N THR A 65 13.80 6.69 -0.56
CA THR A 65 14.16 6.17 0.76
C THR A 65 13.76 7.17 1.83
N THR A 66 12.97 6.71 2.79
CA THR A 66 12.58 7.47 3.99
C THR A 66 13.22 6.83 5.21
N GLY A 67 14.16 7.56 5.82
CA GLY A 67 14.89 7.10 7.00
C GLY A 67 14.02 7.02 8.26
N THR A 68 12.93 7.77 8.36
CA THR A 68 11.96 7.68 9.47
C THR A 68 10.61 8.24 9.05
N LEU A 69 9.56 7.43 9.18
CA LEU A 69 8.16 7.79 9.04
C LEU A 69 7.49 7.52 10.39
N ALA A 70 7.16 8.58 11.12
CA ALA A 70 6.51 8.47 12.43
C ALA A 70 5.13 7.78 12.32
N TYR A 71 4.59 7.31 13.44
CA TYR A 71 3.20 6.80 13.48
C TYR A 71 2.22 7.87 12.97
N ASN A 72 1.25 7.45 12.16
CA ASN A 72 0.36 8.29 11.34
C ASN A 72 1.06 9.19 10.29
N GLY A 73 2.36 9.02 10.09
CA GLY A 73 3.10 9.68 9.02
C GLY A 73 2.70 9.14 7.65
N VAL A 74 2.79 10.02 6.65
CA VAL A 74 2.47 9.71 5.25
C VAL A 74 3.70 10.00 4.38
N LEU A 75 4.10 9.01 3.58
CA LEU A 75 5.07 9.17 2.50
C LEU A 75 4.32 9.15 1.17
N THR A 76 4.56 10.12 0.30
CA THR A 76 4.06 10.14 -1.08
C THR A 76 5.22 10.04 -2.05
N VAL A 77 5.18 9.04 -2.93
CA VAL A 77 6.20 8.82 -3.97
C VAL A 77 5.52 8.88 -5.33
N LYS A 78 6.02 9.74 -6.22
CA LYS A 78 5.55 9.82 -7.61
C LYS A 78 6.33 8.85 -8.48
N TRP A 79 5.68 8.32 -9.50
CA TRP A 79 6.32 7.49 -10.52
C TRP A 79 5.85 7.91 -11.92
N ASP A 80 6.73 7.74 -12.91
CA ASP A 80 6.48 8.10 -14.30
C ASP A 80 7.37 7.24 -15.21
N ASP A 81 6.75 6.38 -16.02
CA ASP A 81 7.44 5.39 -16.85
C ASP A 81 8.09 5.98 -18.10
N THR A 82 7.86 7.27 -18.35
CA THR A 82 8.53 8.04 -19.40
C THR A 82 9.85 8.66 -18.92
N LYS A 83 10.15 8.59 -17.62
CA LYS A 83 11.36 9.14 -17.01
C LYS A 83 12.44 8.06 -16.83
N THR A 84 13.66 8.52 -16.63
CA THR A 84 14.77 7.65 -16.24
C THR A 84 14.77 7.44 -14.73
N HIS A 85 15.06 6.21 -14.31
CA HIS A 85 15.24 5.86 -12.90
C HIS A 85 16.30 6.74 -12.22
N SER A 86 16.01 7.16 -10.98
CA SER A 86 17.00 7.74 -10.07
C SER A 86 16.56 7.58 -8.62
N ALA A 87 17.43 7.97 -7.68
CA ALA A 87 17.16 7.93 -6.24
C ALA A 87 15.96 8.78 -5.76
N THR A 88 15.38 9.61 -6.64
CA THR A 88 14.20 10.44 -6.36
C THR A 88 13.10 10.31 -7.43
N GLN A 89 13.30 9.46 -8.44
CA GLN A 89 12.37 9.29 -9.55
C GLN A 89 12.18 7.80 -9.83
N CYS A 90 11.02 7.29 -9.46
CA CYS A 90 10.60 5.94 -9.82
C CYS A 90 10.07 5.94 -11.26
N THR A 91 10.41 4.89 -12.01
CA THR A 91 9.82 4.64 -13.34
C THR A 91 8.51 3.85 -13.25
N ASP A 92 8.39 3.05 -12.20
CA ASP A 92 7.19 2.32 -11.81
C ASP A 92 7.33 1.97 -10.31
N ILE A 93 6.32 1.40 -9.67
CA ILE A 93 6.43 0.86 -8.31
C ILE A 93 6.35 -0.65 -8.37
N THR A 94 7.44 -1.35 -8.05
CA THR A 94 7.48 -2.81 -8.03
C THR A 94 7.33 -3.36 -6.62
N SER A 95 7.91 -2.68 -5.64
CA SER A 95 7.82 -3.09 -4.23
C SER A 95 8.09 -1.96 -3.25
N VAL A 96 7.69 -2.19 -2.01
CA VAL A 96 7.97 -1.33 -0.87
C VAL A 96 8.55 -2.20 0.24
N ASP A 97 9.77 -1.90 0.65
CA ASP A 97 10.39 -2.51 1.82
C ASP A 97 10.12 -1.62 3.03
N VAL A 98 9.59 -2.22 4.10
CA VAL A 98 9.30 -1.50 5.33
C VAL A 98 10.00 -2.17 6.50
N THR A 99 10.78 -1.38 7.23
CA THR A 99 11.51 -1.79 8.42
C THR A 99 10.97 -1.05 9.62
N ALA A 100 10.57 -1.75 10.68
CA ALA A 100 10.17 -1.08 11.91
C ALA A 100 11.38 -0.46 12.62
N LEU A 101 11.21 0.77 13.11
CA LEU A 101 12.21 1.52 13.88
C LEU A 101 11.81 1.59 15.35
N LYS A 102 12.78 1.90 16.22
CA LYS A 102 12.59 1.90 17.69
C LYS A 102 11.41 2.78 18.07
N THR A 103 10.53 2.26 18.93
CA THR A 103 9.57 3.07 19.68
C THR A 103 10.31 4.11 20.54
N ALA A 104 9.60 5.13 21.02
CA ALA A 104 10.15 6.11 21.97
C ALA A 104 10.63 5.48 23.30
N ALA A 105 10.15 4.28 23.64
CA ALA A 105 10.61 3.47 24.77
C ALA A 105 11.87 2.64 24.46
N GLY A 106 12.46 2.78 23.26
CA GLY A 106 13.68 2.09 22.84
C GLY A 106 13.47 0.68 22.28
N VAL A 107 12.22 0.26 22.09
CA VAL A 107 11.86 -1.11 21.72
C VAL A 107 11.51 -1.17 20.22
N VAL A 108 12.25 -1.95 19.42
CA VAL A 108 11.77 -2.55 18.15
C VAL A 108 11.57 -4.01 18.46
N GLN A 109 10.42 -4.59 18.14
CA GLN A 109 10.22 -6.03 18.33
C GLN A 109 9.61 -6.59 17.04
N TYR A 110 10.39 -7.37 16.31
CA TYR A 110 9.94 -8.22 15.20
C TYR A 110 10.98 -9.34 15.02
N ASP A 111 10.75 -10.55 15.54
CA ASP A 111 11.48 -11.75 15.13
C ASP A 111 10.55 -12.98 15.22
N SER A 112 10.63 -13.81 14.19
CA SER A 112 9.75 -14.94 13.91
C SER A 112 10.07 -16.23 14.68
N THR A 113 11.05 -16.24 15.61
CA THR A 113 11.56 -17.54 16.14
C THR A 113 11.79 -17.75 17.64
N ALA A 114 11.79 -16.78 18.56
CA ALA A 114 11.98 -17.11 20.00
C ALA A 114 11.69 -15.95 20.96
N ASN A 115 11.02 -16.25 22.09
CA ASN A 115 11.19 -15.50 23.34
C ASN A 115 12.46 -16.06 24.01
N THR A 116 13.39 -15.31 24.61
CA THR A 116 13.30 -14.62 25.91
C THR A 116 14.29 -13.46 26.00
N THR A 117 13.81 -12.23 26.16
CA THR A 117 14.49 -11.04 26.75
C THR A 117 15.98 -10.79 26.39
N PRO A 118 16.36 -9.67 25.71
CA PRO A 118 15.58 -8.49 25.31
C PRO A 118 14.97 -8.57 23.89
N PRO A 119 14.09 -7.61 23.51
CA PRO A 119 13.59 -7.42 22.16
C PRO A 119 14.64 -7.58 21.05
N ALA A 120 14.43 -8.52 20.12
CA ALA A 120 15.28 -8.69 18.96
C ALA A 120 15.08 -7.55 17.95
N VAL A 121 16.20 -7.06 17.40
CA VAL A 121 16.24 -6.05 16.34
C VAL A 121 15.69 -6.66 15.05
N ALA A 122 14.85 -5.93 14.32
CA ALA A 122 14.39 -6.34 12.99
C ALA A 122 15.61 -6.66 12.09
N THR A 123 15.77 -7.92 11.72
CA THR A 123 16.95 -8.40 10.97
C THR A 123 16.80 -8.22 9.45
N ALA A 124 15.57 -8.00 8.97
CA ALA A 124 15.27 -7.71 7.57
C ALA A 124 13.99 -6.87 7.41
N PRO A 125 13.86 -6.08 6.32
CA PRO A 125 12.61 -5.42 5.96
C PRO A 125 11.49 -6.42 5.62
N THR A 126 10.24 -6.02 5.83
CA THR A 126 9.08 -6.69 5.22
C THR A 126 8.88 -6.14 3.82
N ASN A 127 8.92 -7.03 2.82
CA ASN A 127 8.71 -6.67 1.42
C ASN A 127 7.23 -6.78 1.03
N PHE A 128 6.68 -5.69 0.50
CA PHE A 128 5.35 -5.61 -0.07
C PHE A 128 5.43 -5.44 -1.57
N VAL A 129 4.97 -6.44 -2.33
CA VAL A 129 5.01 -6.43 -3.80
C VAL A 129 3.80 -5.69 -4.34
N ALA A 130 4.01 -4.72 -5.22
CA ALA A 130 2.92 -3.96 -5.84
C ALA A 130 2.11 -4.84 -6.82
N PRO A 131 0.86 -4.45 -7.17
CA PRO A 131 0.10 -5.11 -8.23
C PRO A 131 0.86 -5.13 -9.56
N THR A 132 0.76 -6.22 -10.33
CA THR A 132 1.52 -6.36 -11.59
C THR A 132 0.98 -5.53 -12.75
N THR A 133 -0.26 -5.04 -12.66
CA THR A 133 -0.80 -4.07 -13.61
C THR A 133 -0.49 -2.66 -13.13
N LYS A 134 0.17 -1.86 -13.97
CA LYS A 134 0.43 -0.45 -13.66
C LYS A 134 -0.87 0.31 -13.42
N THR A 135 -0.96 0.98 -12.27
CA THR A 135 -2.13 1.81 -11.92
C THR A 135 -1.70 3.16 -11.35
N ALA A 136 -2.31 4.25 -11.83
CA ALA A 136 -1.95 5.63 -11.49
C ALA A 136 -1.94 5.93 -9.97
N ASN A 137 -2.76 5.23 -9.19
CA ASN A 137 -2.88 5.46 -7.75
C ASN A 137 -2.69 4.15 -7.00
N LEU A 138 -1.68 4.12 -6.13
CA LEU A 138 -1.33 3.00 -5.26
C LEU A 138 -1.31 3.48 -3.80
N ALA A 139 -1.76 2.65 -2.88
CA ALA A 139 -1.62 2.95 -1.46
C ALA A 139 -1.26 1.70 -0.65
N LEU A 140 -0.44 1.89 0.37
CA LEU A 140 -0.01 0.86 1.31
C LEU A 140 -0.15 1.40 2.73
N MET A 141 -1.01 0.78 3.54
CA MET A 141 -1.14 1.09 4.96
C MET A 141 -0.41 0.03 5.78
N VAL A 142 0.63 0.40 6.48
CA VAL A 142 1.41 -0.48 7.36
C VAL A 142 0.71 -0.61 8.71
N THR A 143 0.57 -1.82 9.25
CA THR A 143 -0.23 -2.11 10.47
C THR A 143 0.48 -3.10 11.42
N GLY A 144 0.13 -3.06 12.71
CA GLY A 144 0.76 -3.88 13.76
C GLY A 144 -0.01 -5.14 14.19
N GLY A 145 -1.13 -5.47 13.55
CA GLY A 145 -1.96 -6.64 13.89
C GLY A 145 -1.73 -7.84 12.95
N THR A 146 -2.44 -8.94 13.21
CA THR A 146 -2.50 -10.07 12.26
C THR A 146 -3.00 -9.60 10.91
N SER A 147 -2.14 -9.66 9.90
CA SER A 147 -2.54 -9.53 8.50
C SER A 147 -2.39 -10.88 7.82
N ALA A 148 -3.44 -11.31 7.12
CA ALA A 148 -3.34 -12.47 6.24
C ALA A 148 -2.27 -12.20 5.17
N ALA A 149 -1.63 -13.25 4.66
CA ALA A 149 -0.80 -13.11 3.47
C ALA A 149 -1.60 -12.47 2.36
N MET A 150 -0.99 -11.51 1.68
CA MET A 150 -1.55 -10.94 0.47
C MET A 150 -1.00 -11.74 -0.72
N THR A 151 -1.88 -12.35 -1.51
CA THR A 151 -1.48 -12.98 -2.77
C THR A 151 -1.32 -11.88 -3.82
N ASN A 152 -0.10 -11.74 -4.35
CA ASN A 152 0.17 -10.79 -5.42
C ASN A 152 -0.64 -11.14 -6.67
N SER A 153 -1.21 -10.14 -7.33
CA SER A 153 -1.91 -10.31 -8.60
C SER A 153 -1.84 -9.04 -9.45
N ALA A 154 -2.52 -9.05 -10.60
CA ALA A 154 -2.71 -7.87 -11.44
C ALA A 154 -3.21 -6.64 -10.67
N THR A 155 -4.09 -6.83 -9.69
CA THR A 155 -4.79 -5.74 -8.98
C THR A 155 -4.58 -5.74 -7.47
N SER A 156 -3.78 -6.68 -6.96
CA SER A 156 -3.61 -6.89 -5.52
C SER A 156 -2.13 -6.91 -5.15
N TRP A 157 -1.84 -6.27 -4.03
CA TRP A 157 -0.52 -6.31 -3.43
C TRP A 157 -0.17 -7.73 -2.97
N GLY A 158 1.12 -8.01 -2.80
CA GLY A 158 1.65 -9.26 -2.27
C GLY A 158 2.44 -9.05 -0.98
N SER A 159 2.32 -9.97 -0.03
CA SER A 159 3.21 -10.06 1.16
C SER A 159 3.10 -11.43 1.81
N ALA A 160 4.16 -11.84 2.52
CA ALA A 160 4.09 -12.99 3.41
C ALA A 160 3.12 -12.76 4.59
N VAL A 161 2.62 -13.85 5.21
CA VAL A 161 1.77 -13.79 6.41
C VAL A 161 2.57 -13.17 7.56
N GLY A 162 1.93 -12.28 8.32
CA GLY A 162 2.49 -11.82 9.58
C GLY A 162 2.00 -12.63 10.79
N VAL A 163 2.90 -13.02 11.70
CA VAL A 163 2.53 -13.62 13.02
C VAL A 163 1.91 -12.53 13.91
N ALA A 164 0.94 -12.86 14.77
CA ALA A 164 0.31 -11.91 15.70
C ALA A 164 1.26 -11.52 16.85
N PRO A 165 1.18 -10.29 17.41
CA PRO A 165 1.78 -10.00 18.71
C PRO A 165 1.10 -10.82 19.81
N VAL A 166 1.92 -11.40 20.69
CA VAL A 166 1.49 -12.06 21.92
C VAL A 166 1.61 -11.08 23.08
N TYR A 167 0.59 -11.03 23.92
CA TYR A 167 0.55 -10.20 25.12
C TYR A 167 0.72 -11.05 26.37
N LEU A 168 1.45 -10.54 27.36
CA LEU A 168 1.52 -11.08 28.70
C LEU A 168 0.12 -11.03 29.32
N THR A 169 -0.42 -12.19 29.65
CA THR A 169 -1.75 -12.32 30.27
C THR A 169 -1.82 -11.72 31.68
N THR A 170 -0.67 -11.50 32.32
CA THR A 170 -0.55 -10.98 33.69
C THR A 170 -0.70 -9.47 33.80
N ASN A 171 -0.27 -8.71 32.80
CA ASN A 171 -0.26 -7.25 32.86
C ASN A 171 -0.63 -6.55 31.54
N GLY A 172 -0.93 -7.32 30.49
CA GLY A 172 -1.30 -6.78 29.17
C GLY A 172 -0.14 -6.11 28.42
N LEU A 173 1.11 -6.25 28.90
CA LEU A 173 2.28 -5.82 28.15
C LEU A 173 2.57 -6.77 27.00
N LEU A 174 3.30 -6.33 25.99
CA LEU A 174 3.73 -7.17 24.87
C LEU A 174 4.74 -8.23 25.34
N ASP A 175 4.42 -9.51 25.13
CA ASP A 175 5.28 -10.67 25.40
C ASP A 175 6.20 -10.97 24.21
N THR A 176 5.63 -11.00 23.00
CA THR A 176 6.37 -11.02 21.72
C THR A 176 5.62 -10.14 20.71
N CYS A 177 6.31 -9.34 19.89
CA CYS A 177 5.61 -8.64 18.80
C CYS A 177 5.48 -9.54 17.58
N GLY A 178 4.30 -9.45 16.97
CA GLY A 178 3.99 -10.08 15.70
C GLY A 178 4.69 -9.39 14.55
N ILE A 179 4.66 -9.96 13.35
CA ILE A 179 5.22 -9.40 12.11
C ILE A 179 4.38 -8.21 11.63
N MET A 180 5.03 -7.24 10.99
CA MET A 180 4.38 -6.10 10.34
C MET A 180 3.40 -6.56 9.25
N GLY A 181 2.14 -6.17 9.38
CA GLY A 181 1.12 -6.37 8.36
C GLY A 181 0.95 -5.15 7.47
N ALA A 182 0.21 -5.28 6.37
CA ALA A 182 -0.25 -4.13 5.62
C ALA A 182 -1.55 -4.39 4.86
N VAL A 183 -2.22 -3.29 4.50
CA VAL A 183 -3.35 -3.28 3.58
C VAL A 183 -2.94 -2.52 2.33
N GLY A 184 -2.85 -3.23 1.22
CA GLY A 184 -2.58 -2.67 -0.10
C GLY A 184 -3.86 -2.29 -0.86
N MET A 185 -3.83 -1.14 -1.54
CA MET A 185 -4.93 -0.62 -2.36
C MET A 185 -4.39 -0.12 -3.71
N ALA A 186 -5.24 -0.17 -4.74
CA ALA A 186 -4.93 0.32 -6.08
C ALA A 186 -6.13 1.04 -6.71
N GLY A 187 -5.88 1.89 -7.71
CA GLY A 187 -6.89 2.59 -8.49
C GLY A 187 -7.81 3.47 -7.62
N LEU A 188 -9.13 3.36 -7.83
CA LEU A 188 -10.13 4.17 -7.10
C LEU A 188 -10.12 3.94 -5.59
N LYS A 189 -9.81 2.71 -5.13
CA LYS A 189 -9.70 2.42 -3.69
C LYS A 189 -8.52 3.18 -3.08
N ALA A 190 -7.39 3.20 -3.78
CA ALA A 190 -6.23 3.99 -3.37
C ALA A 190 -6.55 5.49 -3.39
N ALA A 191 -7.19 6.00 -4.44
CA ALA A 191 -7.58 7.41 -4.53
C ALA A 191 -8.48 7.86 -3.37
N ASN A 192 -9.51 7.07 -3.04
CA ASN A 192 -10.38 7.34 -1.89
C ASN A 192 -9.63 7.31 -0.56
N PHE A 193 -8.66 6.40 -0.42
CA PHE A 193 -7.81 6.34 0.76
C PHE A 193 -6.89 7.56 0.87
N MET A 194 -6.26 7.98 -0.22
CA MET A 194 -5.39 9.17 -0.28
C MET A 194 -6.12 10.43 0.21
N HIS A 195 -7.39 10.62 -0.20
CA HIS A 195 -8.21 11.75 0.25
C HIS A 195 -8.39 11.79 1.77
N ARG A 196 -8.49 10.63 2.44
CA ARG A 196 -8.62 10.55 3.91
C ARG A 196 -7.38 11.07 4.64
N TYR A 197 -6.24 11.11 3.96
CA TYR A 197 -4.96 11.60 4.47
C TYR A 197 -4.55 12.95 3.85
N GLY A 198 -5.49 13.66 3.20
CA GLY A 198 -5.22 14.96 2.59
C GLY A 198 -4.30 14.92 1.36
N VAL A 199 -4.06 13.73 0.79
CA VAL A 199 -3.25 13.57 -0.43
C VAL A 199 -4.17 13.58 -1.65
N MET A 200 -3.85 14.42 -2.63
CA MET A 200 -4.59 14.51 -3.89
C MET A 200 -4.19 13.38 -4.84
N PRO A 201 -5.11 12.53 -5.35
CA PRO A 201 -4.81 11.46 -6.30
C PRO A 201 -4.20 11.97 -7.61
N ALA A 202 -3.34 11.17 -8.24
CA ALA A 202 -2.87 11.43 -9.59
C ALA A 202 -4.07 11.47 -10.55
N GLY A 203 -4.13 12.53 -11.37
CA GLY A 203 -5.24 12.80 -12.28
C GLY A 203 -6.44 13.56 -11.66
N ALA A 204 -6.42 13.89 -10.37
CA ALA A 204 -7.51 14.63 -9.73
C ALA A 204 -7.61 16.12 -10.13
N SER A 205 -6.66 16.66 -10.91
CA SER A 205 -6.83 17.98 -11.58
C SER A 205 -7.99 18.02 -12.59
N ALA A 206 -8.65 16.90 -12.88
CA ALA A 206 -9.85 16.87 -13.73
C ALA A 206 -11.19 16.98 -12.95
N TYR A 207 -11.17 17.03 -11.60
CA TYR A 207 -12.40 17.02 -10.78
C TYR A 207 -12.58 18.28 -9.90
N GLN A 208 -12.07 19.44 -10.35
CA GLN A 208 -12.37 20.73 -9.69
C GLN A 208 -13.51 21.53 -10.35
N ASN A 209 -14.23 20.94 -11.33
CA ASN A 209 -15.35 21.59 -12.03
C ASN A 209 -16.65 20.77 -11.96
N TRP A 210 -17.10 20.42 -10.75
CA TRP A 210 -18.50 20.07 -10.49
C TRP A 210 -18.93 20.63 -9.14
#